data_AF-A0AA88SXI9-F1
#
_entry.id   AF-A0AA88SXI9-F1
#
_cell.length_a   1.000
_cell.length_b   1.000
_cell.length_c   1.000
_cell.angle_alpha   90.00
_cell.angle_beta   90.00
_cell.angle_gamma   90.00
#
_symmetry.space_group_name_H-M   'P 1'
#
loop_
_entity.id
_entity.type
_entity.pdbx_description
1 polymer ?
#
loop_
_entity_poly.entity_id
_entity_poly.type
_entity_poly.pdbx_seq_one_letter_code
_entity_poly.pdbx_strand_id
1 'polypeptide(L)'
;MIICSDMMDFKLHFPVGAVNRTTRSNMAAIGKFLRNAWNKEPVVTAACGLGIAALILPLVSPYTKYTVMLNKATPYNYPVPVRDDGNMPDIPAHPCDPQGRKLDWLKNM
;
A
#
# COMPACT_ATOMS: atom_id res chain seq x y z
N MET A 1 18.11 11.70 20.50
CA MET A 1 19.38 10.94 20.58
C MET A 1 19.25 9.62 21.36
N ILE A 2 18.33 9.52 22.34
CA ILE A 2 18.10 8.28 23.11
C ILE A 2 17.52 7.14 22.24
N ILE A 3 16.66 7.43 21.26
CA ILE A 3 16.05 6.42 20.37
C ILE A 3 17.06 5.84 19.33
N CYS A 4 18.23 6.43 19.17
CA CYS A 4 19.22 6.00 18.16
C CYS A 4 20.21 4.97 18.71
N SER A 5 20.49 5.01 20.02
CA SER A 5 21.41 4.06 20.65
C SER A 5 20.75 2.69 20.89
N ASP A 6 19.52 2.65 21.41
CA ASP A 6 18.78 1.37 21.63
C ASP A 6 18.37 0.68 20.31
N MET A 7 18.28 1.44 19.20
CA MET A 7 17.98 0.86 17.89
C MET A 7 19.17 0.10 17.28
N MET A 8 20.40 0.33 17.76
CA MET A 8 21.59 -0.38 17.28
C MET A 8 21.89 -1.69 18.03
N ASP A 9 21.35 -1.90 19.23
CA ASP A 9 21.48 -3.17 19.97
C ASP A 9 20.54 -4.28 19.45
N PHE A 10 19.52 -3.93 18.64
CA PHE A 10 18.63 -4.92 18.02
C PHE A 10 19.26 -5.63 16.80
N LYS A 11 20.51 -5.31 16.46
CA LYS A 11 21.23 -5.86 15.32
C LYS A 11 22.24 -6.90 15.81
N LEU A 12 21.85 -8.20 15.81
CA LEU A 12 22.68 -9.39 15.47
C LEU A 12 22.23 -10.73 16.10
N HIS A 13 20.93 -11.01 16.15
CA HIS A 13 20.50 -12.43 16.13
C HIS A 13 19.22 -12.65 15.34
N PHE A 14 19.14 -12.07 14.14
CA PHE A 14 18.32 -12.67 13.09
C PHE A 14 19.18 -13.68 12.36
N PRO A 15 18.93 -15.00 12.47
CA PRO A 15 19.55 -15.97 11.59
C PRO A 15 19.00 -15.73 10.17
N VAL A 16 19.70 -14.90 9.40
CA VAL A 16 19.59 -14.83 7.93
C VAL A 16 20.13 -16.15 7.40
N GLY A 17 19.31 -17.20 7.45
CA GLY A 17 19.74 -18.55 7.07
C GLY A 17 18.80 -19.71 7.41
N ALA A 18 17.54 -19.46 7.79
CA ALA A 18 16.59 -20.55 8.04
C ALA A 18 16.02 -21.10 6.72
N VAL A 19 16.67 -22.14 6.22
CA VAL A 19 16.12 -23.09 5.24
C VAL A 19 14.69 -23.48 5.62
N ASN A 20 13.81 -23.48 4.62
CA ASN A 20 12.37 -23.67 4.64
C ASN A 20 11.94 -25.02 5.25
N ARG A 21 11.93 -25.16 6.59
CA ARG A 21 11.31 -26.30 7.29
C ARG A 21 10.49 -25.82 8.49
N THR A 22 9.18 -25.69 8.28
CA THR A 22 8.19 -25.32 9.30
C THR A 22 7.87 -26.52 10.21
N THR A 23 8.65 -26.70 11.27
CA THR A 23 8.35 -27.66 12.34
C THR A 23 7.42 -27.04 13.39
N ARG A 24 6.55 -27.84 14.04
CA ARG A 24 5.64 -27.37 15.11
C ARG A 24 6.37 -26.64 16.25
N SER A 25 7.63 -26.99 16.50
CA SER A 25 8.48 -26.32 17.50
C SER A 25 8.79 -24.86 17.15
N ASN A 26 8.99 -24.55 15.86
CA ASN A 26 9.29 -23.19 15.41
C ASN A 26 8.08 -22.26 15.57
N MET A 27 6.88 -22.75 15.25
CA MET A 27 5.62 -22.01 15.44
C MET A 27 5.34 -21.72 16.92
N ALA A 28 5.62 -22.69 17.80
CA ALA A 28 5.48 -22.51 19.25
C ALA A 28 6.51 -21.52 19.83
N ALA A 29 7.72 -21.48 19.26
CA ALA A 29 8.77 -20.53 19.66
C ALA A 29 8.44 -19.08 19.27
N ILE A 30 7.93 -18.86 18.06
CA ILE A 30 7.52 -17.54 17.57
C ILE A 30 6.39 -16.96 18.43
N GLY A 31 5.35 -17.75 18.75
CA GLY A 31 4.25 -17.30 19.59
C GLY A 31 4.69 -16.91 21.02
N LYS A 32 5.64 -17.65 21.61
CA LYS A 32 6.23 -17.31 22.92
C LYS A 32 7.05 -16.02 22.86
N PHE A 33 7.81 -15.81 21.78
CA PHE A 33 8.58 -14.58 21.58
C PHE A 33 7.67 -13.35 21.44
N LEU A 34 6.61 -13.40 20.62
CA LEU A 34 5.67 -12.28 20.48
C LEU A 34 4.97 -11.94 21.82
N ARG A 35 4.57 -12.97 22.59
CA ARG A 35 3.95 -12.75 23.92
C ARG A 35 4.91 -12.08 24.90
N ASN A 36 6.19 -12.46 24.86
CA ASN A 36 7.22 -11.85 25.70
C ASN A 36 7.56 -10.42 25.25
N ALA A 37 7.66 -10.18 23.94
CA ALA A 37 7.91 -8.85 23.37
C ALA A 37 6.79 -7.85 23.70
N TRP A 38 5.52 -8.29 23.66
CA TRP A 38 4.38 -7.46 24.05
C TRP A 38 4.38 -7.07 25.53
N ASN A 39 4.87 -7.95 26.41
CA ASN A 39 4.91 -7.69 27.85
C ASN A 39 6.09 -6.80 28.27
N LYS A 40 7.22 -6.85 27.55
CA LYS A 40 8.40 -6.03 27.86
C LYS A 40 8.38 -4.68 27.15
N GLU A 41 8.12 -4.68 25.85
CA GLU A 41 8.21 -3.49 24.99
C GLU A 41 7.01 -3.42 24.03
N PRO A 42 5.82 -3.06 24.56
CA PRO A 42 4.59 -3.04 23.78
C PRO A 42 4.63 -2.02 22.65
N VAL A 43 5.29 -0.87 22.87
CA VAL A 43 5.37 0.23 21.89
C VAL A 43 6.16 -0.21 20.65
N VAL A 44 7.32 -0.85 20.84
CA VAL A 44 8.18 -1.32 19.74
C VAL A 44 7.51 -2.45 18.97
N THR A 45 6.87 -3.38 19.70
CA THR A 45 6.15 -4.50 19.08
C THR A 45 4.96 -4.01 18.22
N ALA A 46 4.18 -3.04 18.73
CA ALA A 46 3.08 -2.45 17.98
C ALA A 46 3.57 -1.64 16.77
N ALA A 47 4.65 -0.85 16.92
CA ALA A 47 5.23 -0.08 15.82
C ALA A 47 5.72 -0.98 14.68
N CYS A 48 6.39 -2.09 15.01
CA CYS A 48 6.84 -3.07 14.03
C CYS A 48 5.65 -3.74 13.32
N GLY A 49 4.61 -4.14 14.06
CA GLY A 49 3.38 -4.70 13.50
C GLY A 49 2.66 -3.75 12.55
N LEU A 50 2.52 -2.48 12.94
CA LEU A 50 1.92 -1.44 12.09
C LEU A 50 2.77 -1.14 10.86
N GLY A 51 4.11 -1.11 11.00
CA GLY A 51 5.02 -0.92 9.87
C GLY A 51 4.88 -2.02 8.82
N ILE A 52 4.82 -3.29 9.26
CA ILE A 52 4.61 -4.42 8.36
C ILE A 52 3.21 -4.36 7.73
N ALA A 53 2.17 -4.08 8.53
CA ALA A 53 0.81 -3.96 8.03
C ALA A 53 0.68 -2.83 6.98
N ALA A 54 1.31 -1.68 7.20
CA ALA A 54 1.29 -0.55 6.28
C ALA A 54 1.93 -0.86 4.91
N LEU A 55 2.90 -1.78 4.86
CA LEU A 55 3.52 -2.22 3.60
C LEU A 55 2.67 -3.26 2.86
N ILE A 56 2.00 -4.15 3.59
CA ILE A 56 1.23 -5.26 3.00
C ILE A 56 -0.18 -4.81 2.59
N LEU A 57 -0.84 -3.98 3.40
CA LEU A 57 -2.23 -3.55 3.18
C LEU A 57 -2.48 -2.89 1.82
N PRO A 58 -1.62 -1.99 1.31
CA PRO A 58 -1.82 -1.38 0.00
C PRO A 58 -1.75 -2.39 -1.17
N LEU A 59 -1.00 -3.48 -1.01
CA LEU A 59 -0.84 -4.52 -2.03
C LEU A 59 -2.02 -5.49 -2.07
N VAL A 60 -2.63 -5.75 -0.91
CA VAL A 60 -3.77 -6.67 -0.78
C VAL A 60 -5.10 -5.96 -1.00
N SER A 61 -5.17 -4.65 -0.73
CA SER A 61 -6.43 -3.90 -0.80
C SER A 61 -6.90 -3.68 -2.25
N PRO A 62 -8.13 -4.10 -2.61
CA PRO A 62 -8.71 -3.79 -3.92
C PRO A 62 -9.01 -2.29 -4.10
N TYR A 63 -9.04 -1.52 -2.99
CA TYR A 63 -9.37 -0.09 -3.02
C TYR A 63 -8.22 0.81 -3.46
N THR A 64 -6.97 0.33 -3.37
CA THR A 64 -5.79 1.07 -3.83
C THR A 64 -5.88 1.44 -5.32
N LYS A 65 -6.64 0.66 -6.11
CA LYS A 65 -6.88 0.99 -7.53
C LYS A 65 -7.68 2.28 -7.70
N TYR A 66 -8.72 2.49 -6.88
CA TYR A 66 -9.60 3.65 -6.99
C TYR A 66 -8.91 4.94 -6.56
N THR A 67 -7.99 4.88 -5.59
CA THR A 67 -7.19 6.05 -5.20
C THR A 67 -6.30 6.55 -6.35
N VAL A 68 -5.70 5.64 -7.12
CA VAL A 68 -4.93 5.99 -8.32
C VAL A 68 -5.84 6.54 -9.42
N MET A 69 -7.02 5.98 -9.62
CA MET A 69 -7.98 6.51 -10.60
C MET A 69 -8.46 7.92 -10.25
N LEU A 70 -8.70 8.20 -8.97
CA LEU A 70 -9.07 9.53 -8.48
C LEU A 70 -8.01 10.58 -8.82
N ASN A 71 -6.75 10.31 -8.49
CA ASN A 71 -5.64 11.23 -8.77
C ASN A 71 -5.43 11.48 -10.27
N LYS A 72 -5.83 10.53 -11.13
CA LYS A 72 -5.78 10.68 -12.60
C LYS A 72 -7.03 11.36 -13.18
N ALA A 73 -8.11 11.42 -12.42
CA ALA A 73 -9.37 12.01 -12.85
C ALA A 73 -9.49 13.48 -12.47
N THR A 74 -8.72 13.94 -11.48
CA THR A 74 -8.71 15.34 -11.04
C THR A 74 -7.93 16.22 -12.04
N PRO A 75 -8.61 17.15 -12.76
CA PRO A 75 -7.93 18.03 -13.70
C PRO A 75 -7.30 19.20 -12.96
N TYR A 76 -5.98 19.16 -12.76
CA TYR A 76 -5.24 20.30 -12.21
C TYR A 76 -4.83 21.32 -13.28
N ASN A 77 -4.65 20.85 -14.51
CA ASN A 77 -4.35 21.69 -15.66
C ASN A 77 -5.58 21.77 -16.57
N TYR A 78 -5.72 22.88 -17.29
CA TYR A 78 -6.80 23.02 -18.27
C TYR A 78 -6.59 22.03 -19.43
N PRO A 79 -7.56 21.16 -19.74
CA PRO A 79 -7.42 20.20 -20.83
C PRO A 79 -7.49 20.94 -22.17
N VAL A 80 -6.37 20.98 -22.90
CA VAL A 80 -6.29 21.61 -24.21
C VAL A 80 -6.95 20.71 -25.25
N PRO A 81 -7.96 21.20 -26.01
CA PRO A 81 -8.58 20.43 -27.08
C PRO A 81 -7.58 20.06 -28.17
N VAL A 82 -7.69 18.83 -28.68
CA VAL A 82 -6.90 18.35 -29.82
C VAL A 82 -7.51 18.89 -31.11
N ARG A 83 -6.67 19.19 -32.11
CA ARG A 83 -7.13 19.58 -33.43
C ARG A 83 -7.71 18.36 -34.13
N ASP A 84 -8.87 18.53 -34.77
CA ASP A 84 -9.53 17.44 -35.49
C ASP A 84 -8.91 17.19 -36.86
N ASP A 85 -8.45 15.96 -37.09
CA ASP A 85 -7.91 15.46 -38.37
C ASP A 85 -8.97 14.64 -39.16
N GLY A 86 -10.20 14.54 -38.65
CA GLY A 86 -11.33 13.86 -39.29
C GLY A 86 -11.41 12.34 -39.06
N ASN A 87 -10.45 11.74 -38.34
CA ASN A 87 -10.42 10.31 -38.02
C ASN A 87 -9.99 10.05 -36.56
N MET A 88 -10.77 10.56 -35.59
CA MET A 88 -10.55 10.33 -34.16
C MET A 88 -11.84 9.90 -33.41
N PRO A 89 -12.27 8.63 -33.54
CA PRO A 89 -13.53 8.15 -32.96
C PRO A 89 -13.54 8.07 -31.42
N ASP A 90 -12.37 8.12 -30.79
CA ASP A 90 -12.15 8.04 -29.34
C ASP A 90 -12.19 9.39 -28.62
N ILE A 91 -12.01 10.50 -29.35
CA ILE A 91 -11.96 11.85 -28.81
C ILE A 91 -13.36 12.49 -28.90
N PRO A 92 -13.98 12.90 -27.79
CA PRO A 92 -15.28 13.55 -27.83
C PRO A 92 -15.17 14.97 -28.42
N ALA A 93 -16.15 15.36 -29.22
CA ALA A 93 -16.24 16.74 -29.74
C ALA A 93 -16.79 17.71 -28.69
N HIS A 94 -17.62 17.21 -27.78
CA HIS A 94 -18.25 17.96 -26.71
C HIS A 94 -18.23 17.19 -25.38
N PRO A 95 -18.14 17.86 -24.21
CA PRO A 95 -18.05 17.18 -22.91
C PRO A 95 -19.22 16.24 -22.58
N CYS A 96 -20.41 16.51 -23.14
CA CYS A 96 -21.60 15.69 -22.93
C CYS A 96 -21.68 14.46 -23.84
N ASP A 97 -20.80 14.33 -24.84
CA ASP A 97 -20.82 13.18 -25.75
C ASP A 97 -20.57 11.88 -24.99
N PRO A 98 -21.15 10.75 -25.40
CA PRO A 98 -20.97 9.48 -24.70
C PRO A 98 -19.50 9.00 -24.71
N GLN A 99 -18.71 9.50 -25.66
CA GLN A 99 -17.29 9.20 -25.82
C GLN A 99 -16.45 9.80 -24.68
N GLY A 100 -15.34 9.14 -24.34
CA GLY A 100 -14.42 9.57 -23.29
C GLY A 100 -14.61 8.90 -21.93
N ARG A 101 -13.74 9.25 -20.98
CA ARG A 101 -13.71 8.63 -19.64
C ARG A 101 -14.83 9.19 -18.76
N LYS A 102 -15.88 8.40 -18.53
CA LYS A 102 -16.96 8.72 -17.60
C LYS A 102 -16.57 8.42 -16.15
N LEU A 103 -17.15 9.20 -15.22
CA LEU A 103 -16.91 9.12 -13.78
C LEU A 103 -18.04 8.40 -13.05
N ASP A 104 -18.81 7.54 -13.73
CA ASP A 104 -19.97 6.86 -13.13
C ASP A 104 -19.55 5.88 -12.03
N TRP A 105 -18.36 5.27 -12.14
CA TRP A 105 -17.77 4.48 -11.07
C TRP A 105 -17.53 5.32 -9.80
N LEU A 106 -17.20 6.60 -9.92
CA LEU A 106 -17.01 7.51 -8.79
C LEU A 106 -18.33 7.99 -8.21
N LYS A 107 -19.35 8.18 -9.04
CA LYS A 107 -20.69 8.58 -8.59
C LYS A 107 -21.43 7.46 -7.88
N ASN A 108 -21.15 6.21 -8.26
CA ASN A 108 -21.80 5.00 -7.73
C ASN A 108 -20.92 4.25 -6.71
N MET A 109 -19.87 4.89 -6.20
CA MET A 109 -19.00 4.34 -5.14
C MET A 109 -19.70 4.33 -3.78
#